data_AF-A0A2G8T0C8-F1
#
_entry.id   AF-A0A2G8T0C8-F1
#
_cell.length_a   1.000
_cell.length_b   1.000
_cell.length_c   1.000
_cell.angle_alpha   90.00
_cell.angle_beta   90.00
_cell.angle_gamma   90.00
#
_symmetry.space_group_name_H-M   'P 1'
#
loop_
_entity.id
_entity.type
_entity.pdbx_description
1 polymer ?
#
loop_
_entity_poly.entity_id
_entity_poly.type
_entity_poly.pdbx_seq_one_letter_code
_entity_poly.pdbx_strand_id
1 'polypeptide(L)'
;MRQLLIVAASAFLLAGCTTPQERAARKQADMDRIVAEYGPACVRLGYQANSDPWRNCVLQLSTKDDILRYGSSNFYGGFGRSHWGGGGMWGPAW
;
A
#
# COMPACT_ATOMS: atom_id res chain seq x y z
N MET A 1 38.04 23.58 4.10
CA MET A 1 37.31 22.45 4.74
C MET A 1 35.94 22.84 5.31
N ARG A 2 35.83 23.87 6.17
CA ARG A 2 34.55 24.30 6.77
C ARG A 2 33.45 24.72 5.78
N GLN A 3 33.82 25.32 4.65
CA GLN A 3 32.84 25.69 3.60
C GLN A 3 32.30 24.51 2.81
N LEU A 4 33.09 23.44 2.64
CA LEU A 4 32.63 22.22 1.96
C LEU A 4 31.59 21.46 2.81
N LEU A 5 31.75 21.50 4.14
CA LEU A 5 30.80 20.90 5.07
C LEU A 5 29.43 21.62 5.08
N ILE A 6 29.43 22.95 4.91
CA ILE A 6 28.19 23.74 4.88
C ILE A 6 27.41 23.48 3.58
N VAL A 7 28.10 23.36 2.44
CA VAL A 7 27.48 23.03 1.14
C VAL A 7 26.95 21.59 1.11
N ALA A 8 27.67 20.65 1.73
CA ALA A 8 27.19 19.27 1.85
C ALA A 8 25.95 19.18 2.78
N ALA A 9 25.93 19.93 3.87
CA ALA A 9 24.81 19.95 4.81
C ALA A 9 23.53 20.56 4.20
N SER A 10 23.65 21.61 3.37
CA SER A 10 22.49 22.21 2.69
C SER A 10 21.89 21.31 1.62
N ALA A 11 22.71 20.52 0.91
CA ALA A 11 22.23 19.53 -0.07
C ALA A 11 21.42 18.39 0.58
N PHE A 12 21.79 17.95 1.79
CA PHE A 12 21.04 16.92 2.52
C PHE A 12 19.67 17.42 3.03
N LEU A 13 19.57 18.71 3.38
CA LEU A 13 18.30 19.30 3.82
C LEU A 13 17.26 19.39 2.68
N LEU A 14 17.71 19.50 1.43
CA LEU A 14 16.85 19.49 0.23
C LEU A 14 16.40 18.08 -0.18
N ALA A 15 17.19 17.05 0.14
CA ALA A 15 16.85 15.65 -0.16
C ALA A 15 15.74 15.07 0.77
N GLY A 16 15.42 15.73 1.88
CA GLY A 16 14.35 15.31 2.80
C GLY A 16 12.93 15.64 2.32
N CYS A 17 12.78 16.46 1.29
CA CYS A 17 11.48 16.82 0.72
C CYS A 17 11.11 15.86 -0.41
N THR A 18 10.68 14.63 -0.08
CA THR A 18 9.93 13.83 -1.08
C THR A 18 8.74 14.67 -1.51
N THR A 19 8.74 15.15 -2.75
CA THR A 19 7.70 16.07 -3.20
C THR A 19 6.34 15.36 -3.18
N PRO A 20 5.22 16.06 -2.91
CA PRO A 20 3.90 15.45 -2.96
C PRO A 20 3.61 14.83 -4.33
N GLN A 21 4.17 15.43 -5.40
CA GLN A 21 4.13 14.91 -6.75
C GLN A 21 4.77 13.52 -6.87
N GLU A 22 5.97 13.33 -6.31
CA GLU A 22 6.65 12.02 -6.36
C GLU A 22 5.87 10.95 -5.58
N ARG A 23 5.26 11.30 -4.46
CA ARG A 23 4.43 10.35 -3.69
C ARG A 23 3.21 9.93 -4.49
N ALA A 24 2.53 10.87 -5.14
CA ALA A 24 1.37 10.58 -5.99
C ALA A 24 1.77 9.71 -7.19
N ALA A 25 2.89 10.01 -7.85
CA ALA A 25 3.40 9.22 -8.99
C ALA A 25 3.73 7.78 -8.58
N ARG A 26 4.35 7.59 -7.41
CA ARG A 26 4.63 6.24 -6.87
C ARG A 26 3.35 5.46 -6.61
N LYS A 27 2.35 6.10 -6.00
CA LYS A 27 1.06 5.45 -5.73
C LYS A 27 0.30 5.11 -7.00
N GLN A 28 0.38 5.94 -8.04
CA GLN A 28 -0.20 5.61 -9.33
C GLN A 28 0.45 4.36 -9.92
N ALA A 29 1.78 4.29 -9.93
CA ALA A 29 2.50 3.13 -10.43
C ALA A 29 2.18 1.84 -9.65
N ASP A 30 2.02 1.94 -8.32
CA ASP A 30 1.58 0.82 -7.48
C ASP A 30 0.20 0.30 -7.92
N MET A 31 -0.75 1.21 -8.17
CA MET A 31 -2.10 0.86 -8.61
C MET A 31 -2.11 0.24 -10.01
N ASP A 32 -1.32 0.78 -10.94
CA ASP A 32 -1.22 0.26 -12.31
C ASP A 32 -0.72 -1.19 -12.31
N ARG A 33 0.25 -1.50 -11.43
CA ARG A 33 0.74 -2.86 -11.23
C ARG A 33 -0.34 -3.79 -10.68
N ILE A 34 -1.03 -3.37 -9.60
CA ILE A 34 -2.10 -4.15 -8.97
C ILE A 34 -3.22 -4.47 -9.97
N VAL A 35 -3.63 -3.49 -10.78
CA VAL A 35 -4.65 -3.67 -11.82
C VAL A 35 -4.17 -4.64 -12.89
N ALA A 36 -2.92 -4.52 -13.35
CA ALA A 36 -2.37 -5.42 -14.36
C ALA A 36 -2.29 -6.87 -13.87
N GLU A 37 -1.92 -7.09 -12.61
CA GLU A 37 -1.72 -8.42 -12.03
C GLU A 37 -3.06 -9.10 -11.67
N TYR A 38 -3.97 -8.38 -10.99
CA TYR A 38 -5.18 -8.96 -10.41
C TYR A 38 -6.46 -8.67 -11.22
N GLY A 39 -6.46 -7.63 -12.05
CA GLY A 39 -7.60 -7.22 -12.87
C GLY A 39 -8.16 -8.34 -13.77
N PRO A 40 -7.33 -9.08 -14.52
CA PRO A 40 -7.80 -10.19 -15.36
C PRO A 40 -8.42 -11.35 -14.57
N ALA A 41 -7.97 -11.60 -13.34
CA ALA A 41 -8.60 -12.60 -12.48
C ALA A 41 -10.02 -12.17 -12.09
N CYS A 42 -10.21 -10.91 -11.71
CA CYS A 42 -11.52 -10.38 -11.37
C CYS A 42 -12.49 -10.34 -12.57
N VAL A 43 -12.00 -10.09 -13.80
CA VAL A 43 -12.83 -10.21 -15.01
C VAL A 43 -13.26 -11.67 -15.23
N ARG A 44 -12.36 -12.64 -15.04
CA ARG A 44 -12.71 -14.08 -15.12
C ARG A 44 -13.72 -14.52 -14.06
N LEU A 45 -13.76 -13.84 -12.92
CA LEU A 45 -14.78 -14.05 -11.87
C LEU A 45 -16.13 -13.40 -12.21
N GLY A 46 -16.26 -12.72 -13.35
CA GLY A 46 -17.51 -12.13 -13.83
C GLY A 46 -17.72 -10.67 -13.43
N TYR A 47 -16.74 -10.01 -12.80
CA TYR A 47 -16.85 -8.58 -12.51
C TYR A 47 -16.60 -7.75 -13.76
N GLN A 48 -17.48 -6.75 -13.98
CA GLN A 48 -17.31 -5.78 -15.06
C GLN A 48 -16.07 -4.93 -14.82
N ALA A 49 -15.16 -4.88 -15.79
CA ALA A 49 -13.93 -4.08 -15.69
C ALA A 49 -14.25 -2.62 -15.36
N ASN A 50 -13.41 -1.98 -14.53
CA ASN A 50 -13.58 -0.60 -14.08
C ASN A 50 -14.89 -0.29 -13.32
N SER A 51 -15.62 -1.31 -12.87
CA SER A 51 -16.74 -1.14 -11.93
C SER A 51 -16.25 -1.14 -10.48
N ASP A 52 -17.02 -0.58 -9.55
CA ASP A 52 -16.67 -0.61 -8.12
C ASP A 52 -16.56 -2.03 -7.55
N PRO A 53 -17.44 -3.00 -7.91
CA PRO A 53 -17.25 -4.39 -7.53
C PRO A 53 -15.93 -4.99 -8.02
N TRP A 54 -15.52 -4.66 -9.26
CA TRP A 54 -14.23 -5.10 -9.81
C TRP A 54 -13.04 -4.49 -9.06
N ARG A 55 -13.08 -3.18 -8.75
CA ARG A 55 -12.03 -2.52 -7.96
C ARG A 55 -11.89 -3.15 -6.58
N ASN A 56 -13.01 -3.47 -5.93
CA ASN A 56 -13.01 -4.15 -4.64
C ASN A 56 -12.37 -5.55 -4.74
N CYS A 57 -12.75 -6.34 -5.76
CA CYS A 57 -12.12 -7.64 -6.02
C CYS A 57 -10.59 -7.52 -6.18
N VAL A 58 -10.14 -6.56 -6.98
CA VAL A 58 -8.71 -6.32 -7.24
C VAL A 58 -7.96 -6.00 -5.95
N LEU A 59 -8.49 -5.10 -5.12
CA LEU A 59 -7.90 -4.72 -3.83
C LEU A 59 -7.89 -5.87 -2.82
N GLN A 60 -8.95 -6.66 -2.75
CA GLN A 60 -9.00 -7.82 -1.86
C GLN A 60 -7.98 -8.89 -2.27
N LEU A 61 -7.85 -9.14 -3.57
CA LEU A 61 -6.93 -10.16 -4.07
C LEU A 61 -5.47 -9.74 -3.85
N SER A 62 -5.13 -8.47 -4.08
CA SER A 62 -3.80 -7.94 -3.78
C SER A 62 -3.48 -7.99 -2.30
N THR A 63 -4.42 -7.56 -1.45
CA THR A 63 -4.26 -7.59 0.01
C THR A 63 -4.04 -9.02 0.52
N LYS A 64 -4.80 -9.99 -0.01
CA LYS A 64 -4.62 -11.39 0.34
C LYS A 64 -3.22 -11.87 -0.01
N ASP A 65 -2.74 -11.56 -1.21
CA ASP A 65 -1.40 -11.96 -1.65
C ASP A 65 -0.29 -11.29 -0.83
N ASP A 66 -0.42 -10.00 -0.52
CA ASP A 66 0.51 -9.27 0.35
C ASP A 66 0.60 -9.89 1.74
N ILE A 67 -0.55 -10.25 2.33
CA ILE A 67 -0.59 -10.96 3.62
C ILE A 67 0.08 -12.33 3.50
N LEU A 68 -0.11 -13.06 2.40
CA LEU A 68 0.54 -14.36 2.23
C LEU A 68 2.05 -14.25 2.00
N ARG A 69 2.52 -13.20 1.31
CA ARG A 69 3.94 -12.98 1.00
C ARG A 69 4.73 -12.34 2.13
N TYR A 70 4.14 -11.35 2.81
CA TYR A 70 4.80 -10.52 3.81
C TYR A 70 4.25 -10.71 5.22
N GLY A 71 3.22 -11.56 5.39
CA GLY A 71 2.70 -11.97 6.69
C GLY A 71 3.70 -12.85 7.42
N SER A 72 4.66 -12.20 8.08
CA SER A 72 5.52 -12.82 9.09
C SER A 72 4.66 -13.45 10.20
N SER A 73 4.97 -14.71 10.50
CA SER A 73 4.22 -15.66 11.31
C SER A 73 4.08 -15.34 12.80
N ASN A 74 4.32 -14.09 13.26
CA ASN A 74 4.37 -13.77 14.69
C ASN A 74 3.56 -12.54 15.13
N PHE A 75 2.83 -11.85 14.24
CA PHE A 75 2.02 -10.68 14.62
C PHE A 75 0.51 -10.80 14.36
N TYR A 76 0.09 -11.85 13.65
CA TYR A 76 -1.32 -12.09 13.30
C TYR A 76 -1.91 -13.30 14.06
N GLY A 77 -1.74 -13.32 15.38
CA GLY A 77 -2.45 -14.28 16.26
C GLY A 77 -3.87 -13.84 16.66
N GLY A 78 -4.42 -12.75 16.09
CA GLY A 78 -5.63 -12.10 16.62
C GLY A 78 -6.76 -11.79 15.64
N PHE A 79 -6.59 -11.95 14.32
CA PHE A 79 -7.62 -11.57 13.33
C PHE A 79 -8.22 -12.77 12.59
N GLY A 80 -8.37 -13.89 13.30
CA GLY A 80 -9.07 -15.05 12.79
C GLY A 80 -10.57 -14.95 12.99
N ARG A 81 -11.32 -14.83 11.89
CA ARG A 81 -12.76 -15.14 11.76
C ARG A 81 -13.72 -14.27 12.60
N SER A 82 -14.00 -13.06 12.13
CA SER A 82 -15.29 -12.42 12.43
C SER A 82 -15.99 -12.09 11.12
N HIS A 83 -16.87 -13.00 10.73
CA HIS A 83 -18.04 -12.64 9.94
C HIS A 83 -18.69 -11.40 10.59
N TRP A 84 -18.80 -10.27 9.88
CA TRP A 84 -19.67 -9.14 10.26
C TRP A 84 -19.61 -8.65 11.73
N GLY A 85 -18.80 -7.62 12.03
CA GLY A 85 -18.95 -6.93 13.31
C GLY A 85 -17.80 -5.98 13.62
N GLY A 86 -18.12 -4.68 13.73
CA GLY A 86 -17.17 -3.69 14.22
C GLY A 86 -16.73 -3.93 15.66
N GLY A 87 -15.75 -3.13 16.07
CA GLY A 87 -15.15 -3.18 17.40
C GLY A 87 -13.84 -3.97 17.36
N GLY A 88 -12.70 -3.38 17.67
CA GLY A 88 -12.42 -2.09 18.23
C GLY A 88 -10.92 -2.00 18.44
N MET A 89 -10.50 -0.94 19.11
CA MET A 89 -9.12 -0.74 19.52
C MET A 89 -8.19 -0.44 18.34
N TRP A 90 -8.44 0.73 17.74
CA TRP A 90 -7.36 1.62 17.31
C TRP A 90 -6.22 1.51 18.35
N GLY A 91 -5.08 0.94 17.92
CA GLY A 91 -3.96 0.59 18.79
C GLY A 91 -3.35 1.81 19.48
N PRO A 92 -2.54 1.61 20.53
CA PRO A 92 -2.08 2.71 21.34
C PRO A 92 -0.94 3.48 20.70
N ALA A 93 -1.07 4.79 20.92
CA ALA A 93 -0.01 5.78 21.08
C ALA A 93 0.56 6.42 19.81
N TRP A 94 1.00 7.66 20.04
CA TRP A 94 1.86 8.56 19.27
C TRP A 94 1.28 9.21 18.00
#